data_AF-A0A8T5HMY1-F1
#
_entry.id   AF-A0A8T5HMY1-F1
#
_cell.length_a   1.000
_cell.length_b   1.000
_cell.length_c   1.000
_cell.angle_alpha   90.00
_cell.angle_beta   90.00
_cell.angle_gamma   90.00
#
_symmetry.space_group_name_H-M   'P 1'
#
loop_
_entity.id
_entity.type
_entity.pdbx_description
1 polymer ?
#
loop_
_entity_poly.entity_id
_entity_poly.type
_entity_poly.pdbx_seq_one_letter_code
_entity_poly.pdbx_strand_id
1 'polypeptide(L)' 'MAKTYLNKNGYRCFSNSGKQVSRWAAEKKIGRRLKSGEVVHRGFRGKRCNDSDNLWVFKNQSQHMKKAHTKKKSWF' A
#
# COMPACT_ATOMS: atom_id res chain seq x y z
N MET A 1 20.54 2.71 6.38
CA MET A 1 19.07 2.79 6.26
C MET A 1 18.71 3.82 5.18
N ALA A 2 17.82 3.50 4.25
CA ALA A 2 17.33 4.50 3.30
C ALA A 2 16.53 5.57 4.05
N LYS A 3 16.89 6.84 3.91
CA LYS A 3 16.11 7.95 4.47
C LYS A 3 14.74 7.97 3.79
N THR A 4 13.69 8.22 4.56
CA THR A 4 12.32 8.34 4.03
C THR A 4 11.75 9.68 4.43
N TYR A 5 10.89 10.25 3.58
CA TYR A 5 10.18 11.51 3.84
C TYR A 5 8.68 11.33 3.63
N LEU A 6 7.88 12.22 4.21
CA LEU A 6 6.46 12.33 3.90
C LEU A 6 6.28 13.28 2.73
N ASN A 7 5.61 12.83 1.68
CA ASN A 7 5.24 13.71 0.58
C ASN A 7 4.04 14.59 0.98
N LYS A 8 3.70 15.57 0.14
CA LYS A 8 2.55 16.48 0.31
C LYS A 8 1.19 15.78 0.53
N ASN A 9 1.07 14.51 0.11
CA ASN A 9 -0.14 13.71 0.26
C ASN A 9 -0.12 12.83 1.54
N GLY A 10 0.91 12.98 2.39
CA GLY A 10 1.10 12.22 3.63
C GLY A 10 1.60 10.79 3.42
N TYR A 11 2.19 10.47 2.26
CA TYR A 11 2.75 9.15 1.98
C TYR A 11 4.25 9.10 2.26
N ARG A 12 4.70 8.01 2.88
CA ARG A 12 6.12 7.76 3.11
C ARG A 12 6.78 7.30 1.81
N CYS A 13 7.76 8.07 1.35
CA CYS A 13 8.56 7.81 0.15
C CYS A 13 10.04 7.66 0.52
N PHE A 14 10.78 6.85 -0.23
CA PHE A 14 12.24 6.82 -0.15
C PHE A 14 12.83 8.11 -0.69
N SER A 15 13.75 8.74 0.04
CA SER A 15 14.35 10.02 -0.35
C SER A 15 15.25 9.91 -1.58
N ASN A 16 15.84 8.75 -1.84
CA ASN A 16 16.74 8.52 -2.97
C ASN A 16 16.01 8.30 -4.30
N SER A 17 14.77 7.82 -4.28
CA SER A 17 14.05 7.44 -5.51
C SER A 17 12.65 8.03 -5.63
N GLY A 18 12.15 8.72 -4.59
CA GLY A 18 10.77 9.20 -4.50
C GLY A 18 9.71 8.10 -4.45
N LYS A 19 10.11 6.81 -4.46
CA LYS A 19 9.20 5.66 -4.54
C LYS A 19 8.47 5.50 -3.21
N GLN A 20 7.16 5.23 -3.26
CA GLN A 20 6.37 4.96 -2.07
C GLN A 20 6.86 3.70 -1.37
N VAL A 21 7.09 3.80 -0.06
CA VAL A 21 7.55 2.68 0.78
C VAL A 21 6.52 1.56 0.80
N SER A 22 5.23 1.90 0.87
CA SER A 22 4.13 0.92 0.77
C SER A 22 4.16 0.12 -0.53
N ARG A 23 4.50 0.75 -1.67
CA ARG A 23 4.60 0.06 -2.95
C ARG A 23 5.76 -0.94 -2.95
N TRP A 24 6.91 -0.54 -2.43
CA TRP A 24 8.06 -1.42 -2.30
C TRP A 24 7.81 -2.59 -1.34
N ALA A 25 7.20 -2.33 -0.18
CA ALA A 25 6.86 -3.36 0.79
C ALA A 25 5.83 -4.36 0.22
N ALA A 26 4.84 -3.87 -0.52
CA ALA A 26 3.87 -4.73 -1.21
C ALA A 26 4.53 -5.60 -2.29
N GLU A 27 5.45 -5.05 -3.10
CA GLU A 27 6.22 -5.81 -4.10
C GLU A 27 7.08 -6.90 -3.46
N LYS A 28 7.71 -6.59 -2.32
CA LYS A 28 8.48 -7.58 -1.53
C LYS A 28 7.58 -8.69 -1.00
N LYS A 29 6.37 -8.36 -0.50
CA LYS A 29 5.39 -9.35 -0.03
C LYS A 29 4.91 -10.30 -1.12
N ILE A 30 4.59 -9.78 -2.30
CA ILE A 30 4.08 -10.61 -3.42
C ILE A 30 5.19 -11.28 -4.23
N GLY A 31 6.47 -11.04 -3.91
CA GLY A 31 7.63 -11.62 -4.60
C GLY A 31 7.81 -11.16 -6.05
N ARG A 32 7.11 -10.10 -6.48
CA ARG A 32 7.18 -9.57 -7.85
C ARG A 32 6.90 -8.07 -7.90
N ARG A 33 7.27 -7.42 -9.01
CA ARG A 33 6.87 -6.03 -9.28
C ARG A 33 5.36 -5.93 -9.44
N LEU A 34 4.81 -4.80 -9.00
CA LEU A 34 3.41 -4.48 -9.18
C LEU A 34 3.16 -4.11 -10.66
N LYS A 35 2.17 -4.76 -11.26
CA LYS A 35 1.73 -4.51 -12.63
C LYS A 35 1.07 -3.14 -12.73
N SER A 36 1.00 -2.61 -13.95
CA SER A 36 0.23 -1.40 -14.23
C SER A 36 -1.24 -1.65 -13.86
N GLY A 37 -1.85 -0.68 -13.15
CA GLY A 37 -3.21 -0.79 -12.64
C GLY A 37 -3.36 -1.47 -11.28
N GLU A 38 -2.35 -2.17 -10.75
CA GLU A 38 -2.42 -2.75 -9.40
C GLU A 38 -2.34 -1.66 -8.32
N VAL A 39 -3.24 -1.74 -7.35
CA VAL A 39 -3.42 -0.73 -6.29
C VAL A 39 -3.06 -1.34 -4.94
N VAL A 40 -2.24 -0.63 -4.16
CA VAL A 40 -1.90 -1.02 -2.79
C VAL A 40 -2.87 -0.36 -1.82
N HIS A 41 -3.67 -1.18 -1.14
CA HIS A 41 -4.46 -0.77 0.01
C HIS A 41 -3.65 -0.88 1.28
N ARG A 42 -3.80 0.12 2.14
CA ARG A 42 -3.28 0.11 3.50
C ARG A 42 -4.46 -0.16 4.42
N GLY A 43 -4.33 -1.19 5.25
CA GLY A 43 -5.34 -1.58 6.21
C GLY A 43 -5.54 -0.58 7.35
N PHE A 44 -6.14 -1.08 8.42
CA PHE A 44 -6.74 -0.28 9.49
C PHE A 44 -5.72 0.50 10.36
N ARG A 45 -4.45 0.07 10.41
CA ARG A 45 -3.40 0.68 11.26
C ARG A 45 -2.90 2.06 10.80
N GLY A 46 -3.61 2.71 9.87
CA GLY A 46 -3.36 4.09 9.44
C GLY A 46 -2.22 4.25 8.44
N LYS A 47 -2.15 5.43 7.81
CA LYS A 47 -1.27 5.76 6.66
C LYS A 47 0.24 5.59 6.91
N ARG A 48 0.66 5.40 8.17
CA ARG A 48 2.05 5.36 8.61
C ARG A 48 2.58 3.94 8.84
N CYS A 49 1.71 2.95 9.00
CA CYS A 49 2.08 1.54 9.15
C CYS A 49 2.32 0.94 7.75
N ASN A 50 3.60 0.71 7.43
CA ASN A 50 4.04 0.12 6.17
C ASN A 50 4.46 -1.35 6.33
N ASP A 51 4.05 -1.99 7.43
CA ASP A 51 4.25 -3.43 7.60
C ASP A 51 3.59 -4.17 6.43
N SER A 52 4.31 -5.14 5.86
CA SER A 52 3.83 -5.92 4.73
C SER A 52 2.45 -6.53 5.01
N ASP A 53 2.19 -6.94 6.24
CA ASP A 53 0.92 -7.58 6.62
C ASP A 53 -0.27 -6.61 6.58
N ASN A 54 -0.03 -5.32 6.79
CA ASN A 54 -1.05 -4.28 6.68
C ASN A 54 -1.24 -3.77 5.22
N LEU A 55 -0.55 -4.38 4.25
CA LEU A 55 -0.63 -4.02 2.84
C LEU A 55 -1.30 -5.13 2.04
N TRP A 56 -2.34 -4.75 1.28
CA TRP A 56 -3.01 -5.63 0.31
C TRP A 56 -2.89 -5.07 -1.09
N VAL A 57 -2.65 -5.95 -2.05
CA VAL A 57 -2.57 -5.60 -3.47
C VAL A 57 -3.87 -6.01 -4.14
N PHE A 58 -4.51 -5.06 -4.80
CA PHE A 58 -5.68 -5.28 -5.63
C PHE A 58 -5.32 -5.18 -7.11
N LYS A 59 -6.00 -5.98 -7.94
CA LYS A 59 -5.78 -6.01 -9.40
C LYS A 59 -6.05 -4.66 -10.05
N ASN A 60 -7.02 -3.91 -9.52
CA ASN A 60 -7.41 -2.59 -10.00
C ASN A 60 -8.19 -1.78 -8.95
N GLN A 61 -8.41 -0.50 -9.23
CA GLN A 61 -9.14 0.42 -8.36
C GLN A 61 -10.60 -0.01 -8.10
N SER A 62 -11.25 -0.64 -9.08
CA SER A 62 -12.63 -1.15 -8.92
C SER A 62 -12.69 -2.29 -7.89
N GLN A 63 -11.76 -3.24 -7.99
CA GLN A 63 -11.64 -4.34 -7.05
C GLN A 63 -11.23 -3.85 -5.66
N HIS A 64 -10.34 -2.86 -5.59
CA HIS A 64 -10.01 -2.18 -4.35
C HIS A 64 -11.27 -1.60 -3.68
N MET A 65 -12.08 -0.83 -4.43
CA MET A 65 -13.31 -0.25 -3.88
C MET A 65 -14.33 -1.32 -3.45
N LYS A 66 -14.50 -2.38 -4.26
CA LYS A 66 -15.42 -3.50 -4.00
C LYS A 66 -14.99 -4.47 -2.89
N LYS A 67 -13.73 -4.45 -2.46
CA LYS A 67 -13.23 -5.38 -1.44
C LYS A 67 -12.81 -4.67 -0.15
N ALA A 68 -12.27 -3.46 -0.27
CA ALA A 68 -11.75 -2.71 0.86
C ALA A 68 -12.73 -1.67 1.43
N HIS A 69 -13.70 -1.19 0.63
CA HIS A 69 -14.61 -0.11 1.04
C HIS A 69 -16.09 -0.51 1.04
N THR A 70 -16.41 -1.75 0.68
CA THR A 70 -17.79 -2.25 0.66
C THR A 70 -18.13 -2.71 2.07
N LYS A 71 -18.77 -1.81 2.82
CA LYS A 71 -19.26 -2.05 4.18
C LYS A 71 -20.22 -3.26 4.20
N LYS A 72 -19.72 -4.43 4.59
CA LYS A 72 -20.38 -5.26 5.59
C LYS A 72 -19.33 -5.65 6.64
N LYS A 73 -19.76 -5.55 7.89
CA LYS A 73 -19.02 -5.71 9.14
C LYS A 73 -18.20 -7.01 9.19
N SER A 74 -17.18 -6.96 10.04
CA SER A 74 -16.40 -8.08 10.55
C SER A 74 -15.37 -8.65 9.58
N TRP A 75 -14.13 -8.22 9.74
CA TRP A 75 -13.00 -9.09 9.47
C TRP A 75 -12.59 -9.66 10.82
N PHE A 76 -12.71 -10.99 10.94
CA PHE A 76 -12.32 -11.81 12.08
C PHE A 76 -10.91 -11.48 12.59
#